data_AF-A0A7J4ZS09-F1
#
_entry.id   AF-A0A7J4ZS09-F1
#
_cell.length_a   1.000
_cell.length_b   1.000
_cell.length_c   1.000
_cell.angle_alpha   90.00
_cell.angle_beta   90.00
_cell.angle_gamma   90.00
#
_symmetry.space_group_name_H-M   'P 1'
#
loop_
_entity.id
_entity.type
_entity.pdbx_description
1 polymer ?
#
loop_
_entity_poly.entity_id
_entity_poly.type
_entity_poly.pdbx_seq_one_letter_code
_entity_poly.pdbx_strand_id
1 'polypeptide(L)'
;MFKTVIIMFMAVSAGTVGDILLAKGMKEMGDISAMNLRGIMDTAFRALTTPKLMMGTVMLAIFFFLWLAVLSWEDLSVALPMQALNYVLVAFLSQYFLHETVTPLRWAGTVLVCVGVMMITKSGGAQ
;
A
#
# COMPACT_ATOMS: atom_id res chain seq x y z
N MET A 1 -1.48 -4.72 21.54
CA MET A 1 -1.05 -3.30 21.66
C MET A 1 0.38 -3.05 21.17
N PHE A 2 1.45 -2.98 21.99
CA PHE A 2 2.78 -2.53 21.50
C PHE A 2 3.39 -3.41 20.38
N LYS A 3 3.34 -4.73 20.56
CA LYS A 3 3.74 -5.70 19.51
C LYS A 3 2.94 -5.52 18.22
N THR A 4 1.65 -5.26 18.32
CA THR A 4 0.74 -5.00 17.19
C THR A 4 1.15 -3.74 16.45
N VAL A 5 1.43 -2.65 17.17
CA VAL A 5 1.87 -1.37 16.60
C VAL A 5 3.15 -1.54 15.79
N ILE A 6 4.14 -2.22 16.35
CA ILE A 6 5.41 -2.48 15.65
C ILE A 6 5.18 -3.28 14.37
N ILE A 7 4.44 -4.38 14.47
CA ILE A 7 4.23 -5.30 13.34
C ILE A 7 3.39 -4.64 12.26
N MET A 8 2.38 -3.87 12.63
CA MET A 8 1.57 -3.13 11.69
C MET A 8 2.34 -2.00 11.00
N PHE A 9 3.22 -1.30 11.72
CA PHE A 9 4.10 -0.32 11.09
C PHE A 9 5.03 -0.97 10.06
N MET A 10 5.61 -2.12 10.40
CA MET A 10 6.44 -2.91 9.50
C MET A 10 5.64 -3.45 8.30
N ALA A 11 4.40 -3.90 8.54
CA ALA A 11 3.48 -4.36 7.49
C ALA A 11 3.18 -3.21 6.52
N VAL A 12 2.72 -2.07 7.03
CA VAL A 12 2.34 -0.93 6.20
C VAL A 12 3.54 -0.43 5.38
N SER A 13 4.73 -0.31 5.97
CA SER A 13 5.92 0.09 5.23
C SER A 13 6.32 -0.91 4.15
N ALA A 14 6.28 -2.22 4.43
CA ALA A 14 6.50 -3.26 3.41
C ALA A 14 5.46 -3.17 2.28
N GLY A 15 4.18 -2.97 2.63
CA GLY A 15 3.09 -2.82 1.69
C GLY A 15 3.28 -1.60 0.77
N THR A 16 3.52 -0.42 1.35
CA THR A 16 3.77 0.81 0.59
C THR A 16 4.98 0.68 -0.34
N VAL A 17 6.09 0.10 0.14
CA VAL A 17 7.28 -0.14 -0.70
C VAL A 17 6.95 -1.11 -1.83
N GLY A 18 6.16 -2.15 -1.55
CA GLY A 18 5.66 -3.09 -2.55
C GLY A 18 4.85 -2.40 -3.64
N ASP A 19 3.85 -1.61 -3.26
CA ASP A 19 2.99 -0.85 -4.18
C ASP A 19 3.81 0.09 -5.08
N ILE A 20 4.82 0.74 -4.52
CA ILE A 20 5.71 1.67 -5.23
C ILE A 20 6.61 0.96 -6.23
N LEU A 21 7.18 -0.19 -5.85
CA LEU A 21 8.00 -1.00 -6.75
C LEU A 21 7.18 -1.56 -7.90
N LEU A 22 5.95 -2.01 -7.61
CA LEU A 22 5.01 -2.47 -8.63
C LEU A 22 4.61 -1.33 -9.57
N ALA A 23 4.21 -0.17 -9.02
CA ALA A 23 3.85 1.00 -9.81
C ALA A 23 5.00 1.48 -10.70
N LYS A 24 6.23 1.53 -10.16
CA LYS A 24 7.43 1.89 -10.93
C LYS A 24 7.71 0.88 -12.03
N GLY A 25 7.64 -0.41 -11.71
CA GLY A 25 7.86 -1.49 -12.67
C GLY A 25 6.86 -1.47 -13.83
N MET A 26 5.57 -1.25 -13.53
CA MET A 26 4.53 -1.13 -14.54
C MET A 26 4.70 0.10 -15.42
N LYS A 27 5.09 1.24 -14.85
CA LYS A 27 5.38 2.46 -15.63
C LYS A 27 6.56 2.29 -16.59
N GLU A 28 7.56 1.49 -16.21
CA GLU A 28 8.71 1.19 -17.09
C GLU A 28 8.36 0.23 -18.23
N MET A 29 7.32 -0.60 -18.08
CA MET A 29 6.86 -1.53 -19.11
C MET A 29 6.02 -0.89 -20.22
N GLY A 30 5.53 0.34 -20.00
CA GLY A 30 4.70 1.07 -20.96
C GLY A 30 3.21 0.75 -20.84
N ASP A 31 2.41 1.53 -21.56
CA ASP A 31 0.95 1.47 -21.45
C ASP A 31 0.36 0.22 -22.13
N ILE A 32 -0.35 -0.58 -21.35
CA ILE A 32 -0.99 -1.83 -21.79
C ILE A 32 -2.31 -1.54 -22.52
N SER A 33 -2.86 -0.33 -22.37
CA SER A 33 -4.18 0.05 -22.84
C SER A 33 -4.36 -0.04 -24.37
N ALA A 34 -3.26 -0.01 -25.14
CA ALA A 34 -3.27 -0.09 -26.60
C ALA A 34 -2.77 -1.45 -27.17
N MET A 35 -2.51 -2.45 -26.31
CA MET A 35 -1.94 -3.73 -26.74
C MET A 35 -2.99 -4.77 -27.16
N ASN A 36 -2.67 -5.50 -28.24
CA ASN A 36 -3.39 -6.72 -28.62
C ASN A 36 -3.19 -7.83 -27.57
N LEU A 37 -4.07 -8.83 -27.54
CA LEU A 37 -4.05 -9.94 -26.56
C LEU A 37 -2.68 -10.63 -26.44
N ARG A 38 -1.96 -10.80 -27.56
CA ARG A 38 -0.59 -11.34 -27.57
C ARG A 38 0.42 -10.43 -26.88
N GLY A 39 0.31 -9.11 -27.02
CA GLY A 39 1.15 -8.13 -26.34
C GLY A 39 0.89 -8.08 -24.83
N ILE A 40 -0.37 -8.26 -24.41
CA ILE A 40 -0.73 -8.39 -22.99
C ILE A 40 -0.07 -9.65 -22.39
N MET A 41 -0.14 -10.79 -23.08
CA MET A 41 0.49 -12.02 -22.59
C MET A 41 2.01 -11.91 -22.50
N ASP A 42 2.67 -11.33 -23.50
CA ASP A 42 4.12 -11.11 -23.47
C ASP A 42 4.52 -10.17 -22.33
N THR A 43 3.77 -9.07 -22.14
CA THR A 43 3.97 -8.13 -21.03
C THR A 43 3.75 -8.80 -19.68
N ALA A 44 2.77 -9.71 -19.55
CA ALA A 44 2.56 -10.47 -18.32
C ALA A 44 3.73 -11.41 -17.99
N PHE A 45 4.28 -12.12 -18.97
CA PHE A 45 5.49 -12.93 -18.77
C PHE A 45 6.70 -12.08 -18.41
N ARG A 46 6.83 -10.90 -19.04
CA ARG A 46 7.90 -9.94 -18.76
C ARG A 46 7.74 -9.30 -17.38
N ALA A 47 6.51 -9.05 -16.95
CA ALA A 47 6.13 -8.59 -15.62
C ALA A 47 6.62 -9.56 -14.55
N LEU A 48 6.37 -10.86 -14.75
CA LEU A 48 6.80 -11.92 -13.84
C LEU A 48 8.32 -12.11 -13.76
N THR A 49 9.06 -11.74 -14.80
CA THR A 49 10.54 -11.88 -14.86
C THR A 49 11.29 -10.60 -14.48
N THR A 50 10.58 -9.50 -14.24
CA THR A 50 11.21 -8.22 -13.92
C THR A 50 11.54 -8.12 -12.43
N PRO A 51 12.81 -7.87 -12.05
CA PRO A 51 13.23 -7.92 -10.65
C PRO A 51 12.47 -6.96 -9.74
N LYS A 52 12.11 -5.77 -10.26
CA LYS A 52 11.36 -4.75 -9.52
C LYS A 52 9.95 -5.22 -9.17
N LEU A 53 9.25 -5.84 -10.11
CA LEU A 53 7.91 -6.38 -9.89
C LEU A 53 7.96 -7.62 -9.00
N MET A 54 8.96 -8.49 -9.16
CA MET A 54 9.15 -9.63 -8.25
C MET A 54 9.39 -9.15 -6.82
N MET A 55 10.30 -8.19 -6.63
CA MET A 55 10.59 -7.62 -5.31
C MET A 55 9.36 -6.94 -4.70
N GLY A 56 8.62 -6.17 -5.51
CA GLY A 56 7.35 -5.56 -5.09
C GLY A 56 6.32 -6.60 -4.66
N THR A 57 6.16 -7.67 -5.44
CA THR A 57 5.26 -8.80 -5.14
C THR A 57 5.65 -9.51 -3.84
N VAL A 58 6.94 -9.80 -3.65
CA VAL A 58 7.44 -10.41 -2.41
C VAL A 58 7.17 -9.51 -1.21
N MET A 59 7.37 -8.20 -1.36
CA MET A 59 7.11 -7.25 -0.28
C MET A 59 5.62 -7.15 0.07
N LEU A 60 4.75 -7.23 -0.94
CA LEU A 60 3.31 -7.30 -0.75
C LEU A 60 2.86 -8.62 -0.11
N ALA A 61 3.52 -9.73 -0.44
CA ALA A 61 3.29 -11.01 0.22
C ALA A 61 3.70 -10.95 1.70
N ILE A 62 4.84 -10.34 2.02
CA ILE A 62 5.27 -10.10 3.42
C ILE A 62 4.22 -9.25 4.15
N PHE A 63 3.78 -8.15 3.54
CA PHE A 63 2.70 -7.32 4.08
C PHE A 63 1.44 -8.15 4.38
N PHE A 64 1.03 -9.01 3.45
CA PHE A 64 -0.15 -9.85 3.62
C PHE A 64 -0.03 -10.78 4.83
N PHE A 65 1.10 -11.47 5.00
CA PHE A 65 1.30 -12.35 6.16
C PHE A 65 1.37 -11.58 7.49
N LEU A 66 2.02 -10.41 7.51
CA LEU A 66 2.06 -9.56 8.70
C LEU A 66 0.66 -9.01 9.04
N TRP A 67 -0.14 -8.69 8.02
CA TRP A 67 -1.51 -8.25 8.18
C TRP A 67 -2.40 -9.35 8.76
N LEU A 68 -2.29 -10.58 8.25
CA LEU A 68 -2.97 -11.74 8.83
C LEU A 68 -2.55 -12.00 10.27
N ALA A 69 -1.27 -11.82 10.61
CA ALA A 69 -0.79 -11.95 11.98
C ALA A 69 -1.44 -10.90 12.91
N VAL A 70 -1.55 -9.65 12.47
CA VAL A 70 -2.23 -8.58 13.22
C VAL A 70 -3.72 -8.90 13.41
N LEU A 71 -4.42 -9.33 12.36
CA LEU A 71 -5.83 -9.74 12.44
C LEU A 71 -6.07 -10.98 13.31
N SER A 72 -5.04 -11.81 13.50
CA SER A 72 -5.10 -12.93 14.43
C SER A 72 -5.01 -12.49 15.90
N TRP A 73 -4.56 -11.27 16.19
CA TRP A 73 -4.33 -10.80 17.56
C TRP A 73 -5.30 -9.72 18.01
N GLU A 74 -5.76 -8.89 17.08
CA GLU A 74 -6.62 -7.76 17.35
C GLU A 74 -7.82 -7.79 16.41
N ASP A 75 -8.94 -7.23 16.87
CA ASP A 75 -10.12 -7.09 16.04
C ASP A 75 -9.88 -6.13 14.87
N LEU A 76 -10.62 -6.37 13.78
CA LEU A 76 -10.56 -5.55 12.58
C LEU A 76 -10.82 -4.06 12.88
N SER A 77 -11.66 -3.76 13.88
CA SER A 77 -11.98 -2.40 14.34
C SER A 77 -10.76 -1.64 14.89
N VAL A 78 -9.76 -2.33 15.44
CA VAL A 78 -8.51 -1.74 15.96
C VAL A 78 -7.44 -1.69 14.86
N ALA A 79 -7.39 -2.70 13.99
CA ALA A 79 -6.41 -2.79 12.93
C ALA A 79 -6.65 -1.80 11.76
N LEU A 80 -7.93 -1.57 11.41
CA LEU A 80 -8.34 -0.66 10.32
C LEU A 80 -7.78 0.76 10.49
N PRO A 81 -7.86 1.39 11.67
CA PRO A 81 -7.27 2.70 11.87
C PRO A 81 -5.77 2.80 11.59
N MET A 82 -5.04 1.76 11.94
CA MET A 82 -3.60 1.72 11.72
C MET A 82 -3.26 1.59 10.23
N GLN A 83 -4.16 1.00 9.44
CA GLN A 83 -4.04 0.90 7.98
C GLN A 83 -4.11 2.27 7.31
N ALA A 84 -4.78 3.25 7.91
CA ALA A 84 -4.90 4.59 7.35
C ALA A 84 -3.55 5.30 7.18
N LEU A 85 -2.54 4.90 7.97
CA LEU A 85 -1.16 5.36 7.80
C LEU A 85 -0.59 5.03 6.41
N ASN A 86 -1.08 3.96 5.78
CA ASN A 86 -0.70 3.58 4.42
C ASN A 86 -1.03 4.70 3.42
N TYR A 87 -2.18 5.37 3.54
CA TYR A 87 -2.53 6.47 2.63
C TYR A 87 -1.54 7.63 2.71
N VAL A 88 -1.08 7.95 3.92
CA VAL A 88 -0.07 9.00 4.15
C VAL A 88 1.28 8.57 3.57
N LEU A 89 1.70 7.35 3.86
CA LEU A 89 2.97 6.80 3.37
C LEU A 89 3.00 6.69 1.86
N VAL A 90 1.95 6.18 1.23
CA VAL A 90 1.83 6.12 -0.24
C VAL A 90 1.90 7.51 -0.84
N ALA A 91 1.15 8.48 -0.32
CA ALA A 91 1.19 9.86 -0.85
C ALA A 91 2.59 10.48 -0.72
N PHE A 92 3.26 10.26 0.43
CA PHE A 92 4.60 10.80 0.65
C PHE A 92 5.66 10.10 -0.23
N LEU A 93 5.68 8.77 -0.22
CA LEU A 93 6.68 8.01 -0.98
C LEU A 93 6.39 8.04 -2.49
N SER A 94 5.15 8.19 -2.96
CA SER A 94 4.87 8.40 -4.39
C SER A 94 5.44 9.74 -4.87
N GLN A 95 5.35 10.79 -4.05
CA GLN A 95 5.97 12.08 -4.33
C GLN A 95 7.49 11.97 -4.38
N TYR A 96 8.10 11.23 -3.46
CA TYR A 96 9.56 11.14 -3.34
C TYR A 96 10.20 10.13 -4.32
N PHE A 97 9.67 8.91 -4.44
CA PHE A 97 10.26 7.83 -5.24
C PHE A 97 9.78 7.82 -6.69
N LEU A 98 8.50 8.14 -6.94
CA LEU A 98 7.94 8.19 -8.30
C LEU A 98 8.01 9.59 -8.89
N HIS A 99 8.40 10.61 -8.11
CA HIS A 99 8.43 12.02 -8.51
C HIS A 99 7.06 12.49 -9.02
N GLU A 100 5.97 11.90 -8.51
CA GLU A 100 4.62 12.33 -8.85
C GLU A 100 4.26 13.62 -8.12
N THR A 101 3.67 14.58 -8.82
CA THR A 101 3.10 15.76 -8.19
C THR A 101 1.82 15.39 -7.46
N VAL A 102 1.87 15.29 -6.14
CA VAL A 102 0.69 15.09 -5.30
C VAL A 102 -0.01 16.42 -5.14
N THR A 103 -1.23 16.52 -5.64
CA THR A 103 -1.99 17.78 -5.58
C THR A 103 -2.34 18.14 -4.13
N PRO A 104 -2.46 19.44 -3.81
CA PRO A 104 -2.95 19.88 -2.50
C PRO A 104 -4.30 19.26 -2.12
N LEU A 105 -5.16 19.01 -3.12
CA LEU A 105 -6.44 18.34 -2.93
C LEU A 105 -6.29 16.88 -2.48
N ARG A 106 -5.31 16.14 -3.03
CA ARG A 106 -5.01 14.77 -2.61
C ARG A 106 -4.50 14.75 -1.16
N TRP A 107 -3.68 15.73 -0.77
CA TRP A 107 -3.28 15.91 0.63
C TRP A 107 -4.47 16.23 1.55
N ALA A 108 -5.35 17.13 1.15
CA ALA A 108 -6.57 17.44 1.91
C ALA A 108 -7.46 16.21 2.10
N GLY A 109 -7.64 15.40 1.04
CA GLY A 109 -8.35 14.13 1.10
C GLY A 109 -7.68 13.12 2.05
N THR A 110 -6.36 12.97 1.98
CA THR A 110 -5.61 12.10 2.91
C THR A 110 -5.81 12.54 4.36
N VAL A 111 -5.72 13.84 4.66
CA VAL A 111 -5.98 14.38 6.01
C VAL A 111 -7.41 14.08 6.45
N LEU A 112 -8.40 14.25 5.56
CA LEU A 112 -9.79 13.95 5.84
C LEU A 112 -10.01 12.47 6.18
N VAL A 113 -9.37 11.54 5.44
CA VAL A 113 -9.40 10.10 5.75
C VAL A 113 -8.78 9.83 7.12
N CYS A 114 -7.64 10.44 7.44
CA CYS A 114 -7.01 10.31 8.76
C CYS A 114 -7.92 10.81 9.88
N VAL A 115 -8.63 11.92 9.68
CA VAL A 115 -9.61 12.44 10.65
C VAL A 115 -10.77 11.47 10.83
N GLY A 116 -11.37 10.97 9.73
CA GLY A 116 -12.45 9.99 9.80
C GLY A 116 -12.05 8.73 10.56
N VAL A 117 -10.83 8.26 10.32
CA VAL A 117 -10.25 7.11 11.04
C VAL A 117 -10.03 7.37 12.52
N MET A 118 -9.54 8.57 12.88
CA MET A 118 -9.42 8.96 14.29
C MET A 118 -10.79 8.99 14.99
N MET A 119 -11.84 9.46 14.30
CA MET A 119 -13.20 9.44 14.83
C MET A 119 -13.69 8.00 15.07
N ILE A 120 -13.48 7.09 14.11
CA ILE A 120 -13.83 5.66 14.25
C ILE A 120 -13.12 5.05 15.46
N THR A 121 -11.82 5.34 15.61
CA THR A 121 -11.01 4.82 16.73
C THR A 121 -11.55 5.30 18.08
N LYS A 122 -11.92 6.59 18.18
CA LYS A 122 -12.50 7.13 19.42
C LYS A 122 -13.91 6.61 19.69
N SER A 123 -14.69 6.31 18.66
CA SER A 123 -16.01 5.69 18.81
C SER A 123 -15.92 4.23 19.25
N GLY A 124 -14.87 3.51 18.85
CA GLY A 124 -14.63 2.11 19.24
C GLY A 124 -14.10 1.94 20.67
N GLY A 125 -13.51 2.98 21.27
CA GLY A 125 -13.00 2.97 22.66
C GLY A 125 -14.07 3.16 23.75
N ALA A 126 -15.36 3.03 23.42
CA ALA A 126 -16.48 3.12 24.36
C ALA A 126 -17.07 1.74 24.72
N GLN A 127 -16.24 0.68 24.71
CA GLN A 127 -16.60 -0.66 25.19
C GLN A 127 -15.61 -1.12 26.26
#